data_AF-A0A8C9FBQ2-F1
#
_entry.id   AF-A0A8C9FBQ2-F1
#
_cell.length_a   1.000
_cell.length_b   1.000
_cell.length_c   1.000
_cell.angle_alpha   90.00
_cell.angle_beta   90.00
_cell.angle_gamma   90.00
#
_symmetry.space_group_name_H-M   'P 1'
#
loop_
_entity.id
_entity.type
_entity.pdbx_description
1 polymer ?
#
loop_
_entity_poly.entity_id
_entity_poly.type
_entity_poly.pdbx_seq_one_letter_code
_entity_poly.pdbx_strand_id
1 'polypeptide(L)'
;MTAVEVLEEELLSIENELQAVEMQIQELLDKQQELIQKKMTLKKLIKQSSGESAAGGSKETETSVEAWNKTDFPWYEKIKTALQNKFKLQKFRSLQLETVNATMAGKDIFLVMPTGGGKSLCYQLPAVCSDGFTLVICPLISLMEDQLMVLEQLGISATLLNASSSKEHVKWVHTQMLDRNSQLKLLYVTPEKIAKSKMFMSKLEKAYQAGCLARIAVDEVHCCSQWGHDFRPDYKSLGILKRQFPHAPLIGLTATATNHVLKDAQNILHVQKCITFTASFNRPNLYYEVRHKPSNNEDFIEDIVKIINGRYKGLSGKQYKTVIVSFNELGRDDQKADCILYYGFGDIFRISSMVVMENVGQEKLYDMVSYCQNMNKCRRVLIARHFDEVWEPANCNRMCDNCCRENSLEKKDITGYCRDLIKILEQAENMSEKLTPLKLIDAWSGKGLSKLRVAEVTPPKLPREELERIIAHLLLQQYLREDFSFTAFATISYLKIGPKAGLLQNEAHIITIQGTTNKKSVYRNKPSESSNSEGSSENAQTVPKTTQDSAVKKPQERKRQNCGTNLKAKKPKLQAGGGDQPVVLD
;
A
#
# COMPACT_ATOMS: atom_id res chain seq x y z
N MET A 1 -47.41 25.94 -20.39
CA MET A 1 -46.25 25.41 -19.67
C MET A 1 -45.22 26.52 -19.50
N THR A 2 -44.66 26.66 -18.31
CA THR A 2 -43.55 27.58 -18.06
C THR A 2 -42.25 26.99 -18.63
N ALA A 3 -41.24 27.82 -18.90
CA ALA A 3 -39.95 27.34 -19.39
C ALA A 3 -39.27 26.34 -18.43
N VAL A 4 -39.64 26.37 -17.15
CA VAL A 4 -39.13 25.44 -16.12
C VAL A 4 -39.78 24.06 -16.26
N GLU A 5 -41.10 24.00 -16.49
CA GLU A 5 -41.82 22.72 -16.67
C GLU A 5 -41.32 21.94 -17.89
N VAL A 6 -40.92 22.65 -18.96
CA VAL A 6 -40.34 22.01 -20.16
C VAL A 6 -38.96 21.41 -19.86
N LEU A 7 -38.14 22.10 -19.07
CA LEU A 7 -36.82 21.60 -18.66
C LEU A 7 -36.92 20.45 -17.67
N GLU A 8 -37.94 20.43 -16.81
CA GLU A 8 -38.19 19.32 -15.88
C GLU A 8 -38.64 18.05 -16.61
N GLU A 9 -39.48 18.16 -17.65
CA GLU A 9 -39.83 17.02 -18.50
C GLU A 9 -38.61 16.50 -19.29
N GLU A 10 -37.76 17.40 -19.80
CA GLU A 10 -36.55 17.02 -20.54
C GLU A 10 -35.52 16.35 -19.62
N LEU A 11 -35.36 16.84 -18.39
CA LEU A 11 -34.51 16.21 -17.37
C LEU A 11 -35.01 14.81 -17.01
N LEU A 12 -36.32 14.65 -16.79
CA LEU A 12 -36.93 13.35 -16.49
C LEU A 12 -36.74 12.35 -17.64
N SER A 13 -36.82 12.82 -18.89
CA SER A 13 -36.54 11.99 -20.07
C SER A 13 -35.09 11.49 -20.07
N ILE A 14 -34.13 12.38 -19.78
CA ILE A 14 -32.70 12.03 -19.74
C ILE A 14 -32.39 11.08 -18.58
N GLU A 15 -32.99 11.28 -17.41
CA GLU A 15 -32.83 10.37 -16.26
C GLU A 15 -33.32 8.95 -16.55
N ASN A 16 -34.45 8.82 -17.25
CA ASN A 16 -34.97 7.53 -17.70
C ASN A 16 -34.04 6.85 -18.72
N GLU A 17 -33.46 7.60 -19.66
CA GLU A 17 -32.47 7.08 -20.60
C GLU A 17 -31.19 6.61 -19.89
N LEU A 18 -30.69 7.38 -18.93
CA LEU A 18 -29.55 7.01 -18.08
C LEU A 18 -29.81 5.71 -17.34
N GLN A 19 -30.98 5.56 -16.72
CA GLN A 19 -31.37 4.35 -16.01
C GLN A 19 -31.44 3.12 -16.94
N ALA A 20 -31.94 3.31 -18.17
CA ALA A 20 -31.97 2.26 -19.18
C ALA A 20 -30.55 1.82 -19.61
N VAL A 21 -29.63 2.78 -19.76
CA VAL A 21 -28.22 2.51 -20.07
C VAL A 21 -27.53 1.78 -18.91
N GLU A 22 -27.78 2.18 -17.66
CA GLU A 22 -27.25 1.50 -16.48
C GLU A 22 -27.71 0.03 -16.40
N MET A 23 -28.98 -0.24 -16.72
CA MET A 23 -29.48 -1.62 -16.81
C MET A 23 -28.75 -2.44 -17.89
N GLN A 24 -28.51 -1.86 -19.07
CA GLN A 24 -27.75 -2.52 -20.13
C GLN A 24 -26.30 -2.81 -19.72
N ILE A 25 -25.66 -1.87 -19.00
CA ILE A 25 -24.31 -2.09 -18.45
C ILE A 25 -24.33 -3.26 -17.46
N GLN A 26 -25.33 -3.33 -16.58
CA GLN A 26 -25.46 -4.43 -15.63
C GLN A 26 -25.66 -5.78 -16.32
N GLU A 27 -26.50 -5.86 -17.35
CA GLU A 27 -26.67 -7.07 -18.17
C GLU A 27 -25.37 -7.48 -18.87
N LEU A 28 -24.60 -6.52 -19.40
CA LEU A 28 -23.32 -6.77 -20.03
C LEU A 28 -22.26 -7.26 -19.02
N LEU A 29 -22.26 -6.73 -17.79
CA LEU A 29 -21.38 -7.18 -16.72
C LEU A 29 -21.70 -8.62 -16.28
N ASP A 30 -22.99 -8.95 -16.14
CA ASP A 30 -23.42 -10.31 -15.81
C ASP A 30 -23.05 -11.29 -16.93
N LYS A 31 -23.26 -10.91 -18.19
CA LYS A 31 -22.83 -11.68 -19.36
C LYS A 31 -21.32 -11.84 -19.44
N GLN A 32 -20.55 -10.81 -19.05
CA GLN A 32 -19.10 -10.88 -18.96
C GLN A 32 -18.67 -11.93 -17.92
N GLN A 33 -19.30 -11.95 -16.73
CA GLN A 33 -19.02 -12.96 -15.69
C GLN A 33 -19.35 -14.38 -16.16
N GLU A 34 -20.49 -14.56 -16.83
CA GLU A 34 -20.88 -15.85 -17.41
C GLU A 34 -19.87 -16.34 -18.44
N LEU A 35 -19.42 -15.46 -19.34
CA LEU A 35 -18.41 -15.78 -20.35
C LEU A 35 -17.04 -16.11 -19.74
N ILE A 36 -16.65 -15.43 -18.65
CA ILE A 36 -15.42 -15.74 -17.90
C ILE A 36 -15.50 -17.14 -17.29
N GLN A 37 -16.63 -17.50 -16.67
CA GLN A 37 -16.82 -18.85 -16.12
C GLN A 37 -16.82 -19.93 -17.21
N LYS A 38 -17.51 -19.70 -18.34
CA LYS A 38 -17.48 -20.59 -19.51
C LYS A 38 -16.06 -20.76 -20.05
N LYS A 39 -15.29 -19.67 -20.18
CA LYS A 39 -13.88 -19.69 -20.60
C LYS A 39 -13.01 -20.51 -19.66
N MET A 40 -13.16 -20.37 -18.34
CA MET A 40 -12.42 -21.16 -17.36
C MET A 40 -12.75 -22.65 -17.46
N THR A 41 -14.02 -22.98 -17.64
CA THR A 41 -14.50 -24.36 -17.79
C THR A 41 -13.94 -24.99 -19.07
N LEU A 42 -14.02 -24.29 -20.21
CA LEU A 42 -13.46 -24.74 -21.48
C LEU A 42 -11.94 -24.91 -21.40
N LYS A 43 -11.20 -23.99 -20.75
CA LYS A 43 -9.75 -24.16 -20.53
C LYS A 43 -9.42 -25.40 -19.71
N LYS A 44 -10.22 -25.70 -18.68
CA LYS A 44 -10.05 -26.91 -17.86
C LYS A 44 -10.32 -28.17 -18.67
N LEU A 45 -11.37 -28.17 -19.50
CA LEU A 45 -11.71 -29.26 -20.40
C LEU A 45 -10.66 -29.47 -21.49
N ILE A 46 -10.12 -28.40 -22.10
CA ILE A 46 -9.00 -28.48 -23.05
C ILE A 46 -7.80 -29.12 -22.37
N LYS A 47 -7.43 -28.69 -21.17
CA LYS A 47 -6.29 -29.26 -20.41
C LYS A 47 -6.50 -30.72 -20.01
N GLN A 48 -7.74 -31.17 -19.87
CA GLN A 48 -8.09 -32.56 -19.55
C GLN A 48 -8.22 -33.44 -20.81
N SER A 49 -8.60 -32.87 -21.96
CA SER A 49 -8.73 -33.56 -23.24
C SER A 49 -7.44 -33.57 -24.06
N SER A 50 -6.51 -32.65 -23.80
CA SER A 50 -5.16 -32.61 -24.39
C SER A 50 -4.21 -33.62 -23.72
N GLY A 51 -4.67 -34.85 -23.52
CA GLY A 51 -3.81 -35.99 -23.21
C GLY A 51 -3.08 -36.46 -24.47
N GLU A 52 -2.14 -35.67 -24.98
CA GLU A 52 -1.23 -36.02 -26.08
C GLU A 52 0.19 -35.56 -25.68
N SER A 53 1.11 -36.47 -25.38
CA SER A 53 1.92 -37.27 -26.32
C SER A 53 2.94 -36.43 -27.07
N ALA A 54 4.20 -36.71 -26.75
CA ALA A 54 5.38 -36.05 -27.30
C ALA A 54 5.50 -36.23 -28.82
N ALA A 55 5.15 -35.19 -29.59
CA ALA A 55 5.74 -34.83 -30.90
C ALA A 55 4.96 -33.65 -31.53
N GLY A 56 5.44 -32.42 -31.36
CA GLY A 56 4.82 -31.24 -31.98
C GLY A 56 5.39 -29.93 -31.43
N GLY A 57 6.48 -29.44 -32.02
CA GLY A 57 7.35 -28.41 -31.46
C GLY A 57 6.81 -26.97 -31.45
N SER A 58 7.21 -26.27 -30.37
CA SER A 58 7.87 -24.96 -30.38
C SER A 58 7.05 -23.66 -30.46
N LYS A 59 5.92 -23.51 -29.75
CA LYS A 59 5.35 -22.15 -29.51
C LYS A 59 4.88 -21.83 -28.08
N GLU A 60 4.43 -22.79 -27.28
CA GLU A 60 3.90 -22.47 -25.94
C GLU A 60 4.93 -22.59 -24.80
N THR A 61 6.07 -23.25 -25.03
CA THR A 61 7.05 -23.55 -23.97
C THR A 61 8.00 -22.39 -23.63
N GLU A 62 8.13 -21.32 -24.42
CA GLU A 62 9.07 -20.22 -24.12
C GLU A 62 8.52 -19.16 -23.14
N THR A 63 7.22 -19.17 -22.82
CA THR A 63 6.59 -18.12 -21.99
C THR A 63 6.31 -18.52 -20.54
N SER A 64 6.45 -19.79 -20.19
CA SER A 64 6.23 -20.24 -18.81
C SER A 64 7.48 -20.04 -17.95
N VAL A 65 7.30 -19.63 -16.70
CA VAL A 65 8.39 -19.39 -15.73
C VAL A 65 9.24 -20.65 -15.57
N GLU A 66 8.61 -21.82 -15.58
CA GLU A 66 9.26 -23.13 -15.40
C GLU A 66 10.26 -23.44 -16.50
N ALA A 67 10.04 -22.94 -17.72
CA ALA A 67 10.98 -23.14 -18.83
C ALA A 67 12.33 -22.43 -18.62
N TRP A 68 12.31 -21.34 -17.83
CA TRP A 68 13.48 -20.51 -17.52
C TRP A 68 14.13 -20.83 -16.17
N ASN A 69 13.45 -21.60 -15.32
CA ASN A 69 13.99 -22.09 -14.05
C ASN A 69 14.88 -23.32 -14.24
N LYS A 70 15.94 -23.16 -15.03
CA LYS A 70 16.90 -24.22 -15.35
C LYS A 70 18.32 -23.79 -15.11
N THR A 71 19.17 -24.78 -14.91
CA THR A 71 20.60 -24.64 -14.61
C THR A 71 21.50 -25.25 -15.69
N ASP A 72 20.91 -25.63 -16.84
CA ASP A 72 21.57 -26.29 -17.97
C ASP A 72 22.11 -25.29 -19.01
N PHE A 73 21.88 -24.00 -18.83
CA PHE A 73 22.38 -22.97 -19.72
C PHE A 73 23.91 -22.82 -19.66
N PRO A 74 24.59 -22.52 -20.80
CA PRO A 74 26.05 -22.38 -20.85
C PRO A 74 26.63 -21.33 -19.89
N TRP A 75 25.84 -20.31 -19.55
CA TRP A 75 26.24 -19.21 -18.66
C TRP A 75 25.98 -19.49 -17.17
N TYR A 76 25.31 -20.58 -16.82
CA TYR A 76 24.86 -20.82 -15.44
C TYR A 76 26.02 -20.81 -14.42
N GLU A 77 27.12 -21.51 -14.72
CA GLU A 77 28.29 -21.56 -13.82
C GLU A 77 28.95 -20.18 -13.65
N LYS A 78 29.02 -19.37 -14.72
CA LYS A 78 29.54 -18.00 -14.65
C LYS A 78 28.67 -17.13 -13.74
N ILE A 79 27.35 -17.25 -13.88
CA ILE A 79 26.36 -16.50 -13.10
C ILE A 79 26.39 -16.92 -11.63
N LYS A 80 26.41 -18.22 -11.34
CA LYS A 80 26.50 -18.77 -9.98
C LYS A 80 27.79 -18.32 -9.29
N THR A 81 28.92 -18.39 -10.00
CA THR A 81 30.22 -17.92 -9.49
C THR A 81 30.19 -16.43 -9.18
N ALA A 82 29.65 -15.60 -10.08
CA ALA A 82 29.52 -14.17 -9.85
C ALA A 82 28.59 -13.84 -8.68
N LEU A 83 27.46 -14.55 -8.54
CA LEU A 83 26.53 -14.39 -7.43
C LEU A 83 27.22 -14.59 -6.07
N GLN A 84 27.99 -15.68 -5.93
CA GLN A 84 28.67 -16.03 -4.68
C GLN A 84 29.90 -15.17 -4.43
N ASN A 85 30.76 -14.98 -5.45
CA ASN A 85 32.07 -14.36 -5.25
C ASN A 85 32.03 -12.84 -5.36
N LYS A 86 31.20 -12.26 -6.23
CA LYS A 86 31.09 -10.80 -6.40
C LYS A 86 29.96 -10.24 -5.54
N PHE A 87 28.75 -10.78 -5.64
CA PHE A 87 27.59 -10.25 -4.92
C PHE A 87 27.43 -10.78 -3.49
N LYS A 88 28.23 -11.78 -3.08
CA LYS A 88 28.22 -12.39 -1.73
C LYS A 88 26.86 -12.97 -1.35
N LEU A 89 26.09 -13.44 -2.34
CA LEU A 89 24.77 -14.05 -2.15
C LEU A 89 24.85 -15.57 -2.37
N GLN A 90 24.13 -16.32 -1.53
CA GLN A 90 24.18 -17.78 -1.56
C GLN A 90 23.17 -18.40 -2.52
N LYS A 91 21.98 -17.79 -2.65
CA LYS A 91 20.85 -18.32 -3.41
C LYS A 91 20.08 -17.20 -4.11
N PHE A 92 19.43 -17.54 -5.21
CA PHE A 92 18.46 -16.67 -5.87
C PHE A 92 17.14 -16.65 -5.09
N ARG A 93 16.51 -15.48 -5.06
CA ARG A 93 15.10 -15.32 -4.68
C ARG A 93 14.19 -15.70 -5.86
N SER A 94 12.89 -15.82 -5.57
CA SER A 94 11.88 -16.15 -6.58
C SER A 94 11.98 -15.26 -7.82
N LEU A 95 11.87 -15.86 -9.00
CA LEU A 95 11.93 -15.23 -10.33
C LEU A 95 13.27 -14.58 -10.71
N GLN A 96 14.27 -14.52 -9.83
CA GLN A 96 15.56 -13.91 -10.15
C GLN A 96 16.34 -14.73 -11.17
N LEU A 97 16.44 -16.06 -10.96
CA LEU A 97 17.20 -16.94 -11.86
C LEU A 97 16.56 -16.97 -13.25
N GLU A 98 15.24 -17.08 -13.29
CA GLU A 98 14.44 -17.11 -14.52
C GLU A 98 14.61 -15.82 -15.30
N THR A 99 14.53 -14.67 -14.63
CA THR A 99 14.74 -13.35 -15.26
C THR A 99 16.15 -13.24 -15.80
N VAL A 100 17.15 -13.63 -15.02
CA VAL A 100 18.57 -13.60 -15.41
C VAL A 100 18.81 -14.51 -16.62
N ASN A 101 18.26 -15.71 -16.65
CA ASN A 101 18.37 -16.63 -17.78
C ASN A 101 17.74 -16.06 -19.06
N ALA A 102 16.51 -15.55 -18.98
CA ALA A 102 15.82 -14.93 -20.12
C ALA A 102 16.62 -13.74 -20.69
N THR A 103 17.13 -12.92 -19.78
CA THR A 103 17.95 -11.75 -20.08
C THR A 103 19.26 -12.17 -20.76
N MET A 104 19.98 -13.15 -20.22
CA MET A 104 21.22 -13.69 -20.80
C MET A 104 21.01 -14.37 -22.16
N ALA A 105 19.84 -14.94 -22.40
CA ALA A 105 19.43 -15.47 -23.71
C ALA A 105 19.06 -14.38 -24.75
N GLY A 106 19.16 -13.11 -24.40
CA GLY A 106 18.88 -11.99 -25.30
C GLY A 106 17.39 -11.69 -25.51
N LYS A 107 16.51 -12.19 -24.63
CA LYS A 107 15.07 -11.91 -24.69
C LYS A 107 14.77 -10.59 -23.97
N ASP A 108 13.76 -9.88 -24.46
CA ASP A 108 13.20 -8.71 -23.79
C ASP A 108 12.23 -9.17 -22.68
N ILE A 109 12.30 -8.56 -21.49
CA ILE A 109 11.57 -9.02 -20.31
C ILE A 109 11.09 -7.88 -19.41
N PHE A 110 9.86 -7.98 -18.91
CA PHE A 110 9.35 -7.15 -17.82
C PHE A 110 9.29 -7.98 -16.53
N LEU A 111 9.89 -7.46 -15.48
CA LEU A 111 9.89 -8.05 -14.13
C LEU A 111 9.07 -7.16 -13.19
N VAL A 112 7.96 -7.70 -12.71
CA VAL A 112 7.16 -7.11 -11.63
C VAL A 112 7.51 -7.84 -10.35
N MET A 113 8.13 -7.14 -9.41
CA MET A 113 8.50 -7.74 -8.13
C MET A 113 8.47 -6.69 -7.02
N PRO A 114 7.93 -7.00 -5.82
CA PRO A 114 7.77 -6.02 -4.75
C PRO A 114 9.09 -5.29 -4.41
N THR A 115 8.95 -4.11 -3.82
CA THR A 115 10.10 -3.35 -3.30
C THR A 115 10.89 -4.20 -2.31
N GLY A 116 12.22 -4.20 -2.45
CA GLY A 116 13.09 -5.08 -1.66
C GLY A 116 13.13 -6.55 -2.12
N GLY A 117 12.37 -6.96 -3.14
CA GLY A 117 12.41 -8.31 -3.70
C GLY A 117 13.73 -8.67 -4.41
N GLY A 118 14.58 -7.66 -4.69
CA GLY A 118 15.90 -7.84 -5.31
C GLY A 118 15.91 -7.65 -6.82
N LYS A 119 15.15 -6.68 -7.33
CA LYS A 119 15.01 -6.37 -8.77
C LYS A 119 16.36 -6.02 -9.40
N SER A 120 17.18 -5.24 -8.69
CA SER A 120 18.46 -4.76 -9.20
C SER A 120 19.43 -5.87 -9.59
N LEU A 121 19.42 -6.98 -8.85
CA LEU A 121 20.28 -8.13 -9.15
C LEU A 121 20.00 -8.70 -10.55
N CYS A 122 18.76 -8.63 -11.03
CA CYS A 122 18.33 -9.20 -12.30
C CYS A 122 18.95 -8.52 -13.53
N TYR A 123 19.46 -7.30 -13.40
CA TYR A 123 20.25 -6.65 -14.47
C TYR A 123 21.72 -6.46 -14.09
N GLN A 124 22.05 -6.30 -12.80
CA GLN A 124 23.42 -6.16 -12.33
C GLN A 124 24.25 -7.43 -12.52
N LEU A 125 23.67 -8.60 -12.22
CA LEU A 125 24.39 -9.87 -12.36
C LEU A 125 24.67 -10.21 -13.84
N PRO A 126 23.70 -10.09 -14.78
CA PRO A 126 23.99 -10.18 -16.21
C PRO A 126 25.03 -9.19 -16.71
N ALA A 127 25.05 -7.96 -16.19
CA ALA A 127 26.04 -6.95 -16.58
C ALA A 127 27.48 -7.39 -16.27
N VAL A 128 27.70 -7.95 -15.08
CA VAL A 128 29.01 -8.50 -14.69
C VAL A 128 29.40 -9.73 -15.51
N CYS A 129 28.40 -10.51 -15.95
CA CYS A 129 28.62 -11.74 -16.71
C CYS A 129 28.72 -11.54 -18.23
N SER A 130 28.44 -10.34 -18.74
CA SER A 130 28.47 -10.02 -20.17
C SER A 130 29.69 -9.15 -20.50
N ASP A 131 30.11 -9.18 -21.76
CA ASP A 131 31.09 -8.22 -22.28
C ASP A 131 30.40 -6.88 -22.56
N GLY A 132 31.15 -5.78 -22.49
CA GLY A 132 30.59 -4.43 -22.55
C GLY A 132 29.84 -4.00 -21.29
N PHE A 133 28.95 -3.02 -21.43
CA PHE A 133 28.20 -2.41 -20.34
C PHE A 133 26.68 -2.54 -20.52
N THR A 134 25.96 -2.52 -19.39
CA THR A 134 24.51 -2.38 -19.34
C THR A 134 24.14 -0.92 -19.10
N LEU A 135 23.31 -0.35 -19.97
CA LEU A 135 22.72 0.97 -19.78
C LEU A 135 21.52 0.86 -18.84
N VAL A 136 21.48 1.64 -17.76
CA VAL A 136 20.36 1.66 -16.81
C VAL A 136 19.72 3.03 -16.81
N ILE A 137 18.42 3.08 -17.16
CA ILE A 137 17.62 4.29 -17.10
C ILE A 137 16.86 4.29 -15.76
N CYS A 138 17.06 5.31 -14.96
CA CYS A 138 16.47 5.45 -13.62
C CYS A 138 15.87 6.86 -13.45
N PRO A 139 14.68 7.01 -12.81
CA PRO A 139 14.01 8.31 -12.73
C PRO A 139 14.62 9.28 -11.71
N LEU A 140 15.31 8.77 -10.68
CA LEU A 140 15.77 9.57 -9.54
C LEU A 140 17.27 9.42 -9.33
N ILE A 141 17.94 10.55 -9.11
CA ILE A 141 19.40 10.58 -8.87
C ILE A 141 19.75 9.87 -7.56
N SER A 142 18.98 10.09 -6.51
CA SER A 142 19.18 9.41 -5.21
C SER A 142 19.14 7.89 -5.32
N LEU A 143 18.22 7.33 -6.11
CA LEU A 143 18.16 5.88 -6.36
C LEU A 143 19.41 5.39 -7.10
N MET A 144 19.94 6.16 -8.05
CA MET A 144 21.18 5.81 -8.73
C MET A 144 22.39 5.83 -7.78
N GLU A 145 22.48 6.84 -6.92
CA GLU A 145 23.55 6.98 -5.92
C GLU A 145 23.55 5.81 -4.92
N ASP A 146 22.37 5.41 -4.43
CA ASP A 146 22.22 4.23 -3.57
C ASP A 146 22.73 2.95 -4.25
N GLN A 147 22.43 2.75 -5.54
CA GLN A 147 22.93 1.59 -6.27
C GLN A 147 24.45 1.65 -6.48
N LEU A 148 25.00 2.83 -6.80
CA LEU A 148 26.44 2.99 -7.01
C LEU A 148 27.23 2.71 -5.73
N MET A 149 26.76 3.20 -4.58
CA MET A 149 27.42 2.95 -3.30
C MET A 149 27.55 1.44 -3.00
N VAL A 150 26.49 0.66 -3.27
CA VAL A 150 26.53 -0.80 -3.10
C VAL A 150 27.48 -1.46 -4.12
N LEU A 151 27.44 -1.04 -5.39
CA LEU A 151 28.31 -1.59 -6.43
C LEU A 151 29.79 -1.30 -6.18
N GLU A 152 30.11 -0.11 -5.67
CA GLU A 152 31.47 0.28 -5.29
C GLU A 152 32.00 -0.59 -4.14
N GLN A 153 31.19 -0.84 -3.10
CA GLN A 153 31.53 -1.75 -2.01
C GLN A 153 31.78 -3.19 -2.48
N LEU A 154 31.11 -3.62 -3.56
CA LEU A 154 31.31 -4.93 -4.18
C LEU A 154 32.48 -4.95 -5.18
N GLY A 155 33.16 -3.82 -5.41
CA GLY A 155 34.23 -3.67 -6.38
C GLY A 155 33.79 -3.84 -7.83
N ILE A 156 32.54 -3.46 -8.14
CA ILE A 156 31.97 -3.51 -9.49
C ILE A 156 32.04 -2.11 -10.11
N SER A 157 32.71 -1.99 -11.26
CA SER A 157 32.83 -0.70 -11.95
C SER A 157 31.48 -0.28 -12.54
N ALA A 158 30.92 0.78 -11.96
CA ALA A 158 29.67 1.41 -12.37
C ALA A 158 29.81 2.94 -12.25
N THR A 159 29.06 3.67 -13.06
CA THR A 159 29.05 5.14 -13.00
C THR A 159 27.68 5.70 -13.34
N LEU A 160 27.45 6.96 -13.00
CA LEU A 160 26.29 7.73 -13.43
C LEU A 160 26.69 8.88 -14.35
N LEU A 161 25.75 9.28 -15.21
CA LEU A 161 25.84 10.48 -16.02
C LEU A 161 24.51 11.26 -15.91
N ASN A 162 24.57 12.41 -15.26
CA ASN A 162 23.43 13.28 -14.98
C ASN A 162 23.66 14.72 -15.49
N ALA A 163 22.77 15.65 -15.13
CA ALA A 163 22.89 17.05 -15.54
C ALA A 163 24.05 17.79 -14.85
N SER A 164 24.41 17.40 -13.62
CA SER A 164 25.47 18.03 -12.82
C SER A 164 26.87 17.43 -13.05
N SER A 165 27.00 16.44 -13.93
CA SER A 165 28.27 15.78 -14.23
C SER A 165 29.29 16.75 -14.85
N SER A 166 30.52 16.72 -14.36
CA SER A 166 31.61 17.57 -14.88
C SER A 166 31.96 17.20 -16.33
N LYS A 167 32.51 18.17 -17.09
CA LYS A 167 32.93 17.93 -18.49
C LYS A 167 33.98 16.83 -18.60
N GLU A 168 34.88 16.75 -17.63
CA GLU A 168 35.92 15.72 -17.53
C GLU A 168 35.31 14.34 -17.33
N HIS A 169 34.36 14.21 -16.40
CA HIS A 169 33.64 12.96 -16.15
C HIS A 169 32.87 12.50 -17.38
N VAL A 170 32.13 13.41 -18.03
CA VAL A 170 31.39 13.10 -19.27
C VAL A 170 32.34 12.60 -20.37
N LYS A 171 33.50 13.25 -20.53
CA LYS A 171 34.51 12.82 -21.51
C LYS A 171 35.05 11.44 -21.17
N TRP A 172 35.37 11.18 -19.90
CA TRP A 172 35.81 9.87 -19.43
C TRP A 172 34.77 8.78 -19.70
N VAL A 173 33.49 9.00 -19.34
CA VAL A 173 32.40 8.05 -19.60
C VAL A 173 32.29 7.75 -21.10
N HIS A 174 32.30 8.78 -21.96
CA HIS A 174 32.21 8.58 -23.40
C HIS A 174 33.39 7.80 -23.99
N THR A 175 34.58 7.92 -23.39
CA THR A 175 35.74 7.10 -23.78
C THR A 175 35.55 5.65 -23.35
N GLN A 176 35.12 5.42 -22.10
CA GLN A 176 34.87 4.07 -21.57
C GLN A 176 33.78 3.33 -22.34
N MET A 177 32.71 4.02 -22.78
CA MET A 177 31.64 3.41 -23.59
C MET A 177 32.13 2.82 -24.93
N LEU A 178 33.24 3.35 -25.48
CA LEU A 178 33.78 2.94 -26.77
C LEU A 178 34.98 2.00 -26.65
N ASP A 179 35.56 1.89 -25.45
CA ASP A 179 36.72 1.04 -25.19
C ASP A 179 36.28 -0.41 -24.96
N ARG A 180 36.70 -1.31 -25.85
CA ARG A 180 36.42 -2.76 -25.75
C ARG A 180 37.08 -3.42 -24.54
N ASN A 181 38.13 -2.81 -23.99
CA ASN A 181 38.82 -3.29 -22.79
C ASN A 181 38.33 -2.60 -21.51
N SER A 182 37.29 -1.76 -21.62
CA SER A 182 36.72 -1.07 -20.47
C SER A 182 36.25 -2.07 -19.41
N GLN A 183 36.54 -1.74 -18.15
CA GLN A 183 36.01 -2.48 -17.01
C GLN A 183 34.60 -2.02 -16.62
N LEU A 184 34.08 -0.96 -17.23
CA LEU A 184 32.77 -0.40 -16.92
C LEU A 184 31.66 -1.41 -17.25
N LYS A 185 30.89 -1.82 -16.23
CA LYS A 185 29.80 -2.79 -16.38
C LYS A 185 28.41 -2.16 -16.36
N LEU A 186 28.22 -1.07 -15.61
CA LEU A 186 26.92 -0.39 -15.53
C LEU A 186 27.06 1.12 -15.72
N LEU A 187 26.20 1.68 -16.57
CA LEU A 187 26.08 3.12 -16.77
C LEU A 187 24.65 3.57 -16.47
N TYR A 188 24.50 4.32 -15.39
CA TYR A 188 23.22 4.88 -14.96
C TYR A 188 22.98 6.26 -15.59
N VAL A 189 21.79 6.47 -16.13
CA VAL A 189 21.37 7.74 -16.73
C VAL A 189 19.92 8.05 -16.38
N THR A 190 19.57 9.33 -16.44
CA THR A 190 18.18 9.77 -16.33
C THR A 190 17.49 9.71 -17.71
N PRO A 191 16.15 9.57 -17.79
CA PRO A 191 15.44 9.53 -19.08
C PRO A 191 15.66 10.80 -19.92
N GLU A 192 15.88 11.95 -19.28
CA GLU A 192 16.20 13.22 -19.94
C GLU A 192 17.49 13.13 -20.77
N LYS A 193 18.47 12.31 -20.35
CA LYS A 193 19.70 12.12 -21.13
C LYS A 193 19.42 11.44 -22.46
N ILE A 194 18.51 10.47 -22.48
CA ILE A 194 18.07 9.81 -23.71
C ILE A 194 17.27 10.79 -24.57
N ALA A 195 16.34 11.52 -23.98
CA ALA A 195 15.45 12.42 -24.71
C ALA A 195 16.16 13.67 -25.27
N LYS A 196 17.09 14.26 -24.51
CA LYS A 196 17.59 15.63 -24.76
C LYS A 196 19.06 15.67 -25.24
N SER A 197 19.86 14.62 -25.03
CA SER A 197 21.29 14.63 -25.39
C SER A 197 21.60 13.89 -26.69
N LYS A 198 21.67 14.63 -27.81
CA LYS A 198 22.10 14.09 -29.11
C LYS A 198 23.50 13.49 -29.08
N MET A 199 24.43 14.12 -28.35
CA MET A 199 25.80 13.62 -28.19
C MET A 199 25.82 12.25 -27.50
N PHE A 200 25.05 12.09 -26.43
CA PHE A 200 24.96 10.82 -25.72
C PHE A 200 24.40 9.71 -26.62
N MET A 201 23.31 9.99 -27.34
CA MET A 201 22.72 9.03 -28.29
C MET A 201 23.71 8.64 -29.40
N SER A 202 24.46 9.59 -29.96
CA SER A 202 25.50 9.29 -30.96
C SER A 202 26.63 8.41 -30.40
N LYS A 203 27.03 8.61 -29.15
CA LYS A 203 28.03 7.76 -28.49
C LYS A 203 27.49 6.37 -28.18
N LEU A 204 26.23 6.27 -27.78
CA LEU A 204 25.54 5.02 -27.54
C LEU A 204 25.39 4.19 -28.83
N GLU A 205 25.09 4.83 -29.96
CA GLU A 205 25.06 4.19 -31.28
C GLU A 205 26.43 3.61 -31.68
N LYS A 206 27.50 4.38 -31.49
CA LYS A 206 28.87 3.89 -31.73
C LYS A 206 29.25 2.74 -30.82
N ALA A 207 28.86 2.79 -29.54
CA ALA A 207 29.08 1.70 -28.59
C ALA A 207 28.31 0.43 -28.99
N TYR A 208 27.07 0.58 -29.46
CA TYR A 208 26.25 -0.53 -29.97
C TYR A 208 26.88 -1.17 -31.21
N GLN A 209 27.29 -0.36 -32.20
CA GLN A 209 28.00 -0.85 -33.40
C GLN A 209 29.33 -1.54 -33.06
N ALA A 210 30.02 -1.08 -32.01
CA ALA A 210 31.27 -1.67 -31.55
C ALA A 210 31.08 -2.98 -30.76
N GLY A 211 29.83 -3.37 -30.42
CA GLY A 211 29.51 -4.51 -29.58
C GLY A 211 29.66 -4.26 -28.07
N CYS A 212 29.80 -3.00 -27.64
CA CYS A 212 30.02 -2.62 -26.25
C CYS A 212 28.71 -2.40 -25.46
N LEU A 213 27.57 -2.18 -26.12
CA LEU A 213 26.27 -2.08 -25.46
C LEU A 213 25.65 -3.47 -25.33
N ALA A 214 25.76 -4.06 -24.14
CA ALA A 214 25.28 -5.42 -23.89
C ALA A 214 23.77 -5.51 -23.70
N ARG A 215 23.19 -4.49 -23.04
CA ARG A 215 21.82 -4.54 -22.51
C ARG A 215 21.30 -3.17 -22.12
N ILE A 216 19.98 -3.06 -22.09
CA ILE A 216 19.25 -1.89 -21.60
C ILE A 216 18.36 -2.31 -20.44
N ALA A 217 18.46 -1.63 -19.31
CA ALA A 217 17.57 -1.77 -18.17
C ALA A 217 16.78 -0.48 -17.98
N VAL A 218 15.45 -0.58 -17.87
CA VAL A 218 14.55 0.52 -17.57
C VAL A 218 13.98 0.27 -16.19
N ASP A 219 14.51 0.97 -15.18
CA ASP A 219 13.98 0.94 -13.84
C ASP A 219 12.70 1.78 -13.75
N GLU A 220 11.80 1.42 -12.83
CA GLU A 220 10.45 2.00 -12.72
C GLU A 220 9.72 2.15 -14.07
N VAL A 221 9.68 1.07 -14.85
CA VAL A 221 9.10 1.04 -16.21
C VAL A 221 7.63 1.49 -16.26
N HIS A 222 6.93 1.45 -15.12
CA HIS A 222 5.57 1.94 -15.00
C HIS A 222 5.43 3.46 -15.28
N CYS A 223 6.52 4.24 -15.14
CA CYS A 223 6.57 5.68 -15.43
C CYS A 223 6.27 6.01 -16.91
N CYS A 224 6.36 5.03 -17.82
CA CYS A 224 5.98 5.21 -19.22
C CYS A 224 4.49 5.55 -19.39
N SER A 225 3.63 4.92 -18.59
CA SER A 225 2.17 4.94 -18.76
C SER A 225 1.54 6.07 -17.95
N GLN A 226 0.60 6.80 -18.56
CA GLN A 226 -0.20 7.83 -17.87
C GLN A 226 -1.15 7.24 -16.82
N TRP A 227 -1.44 5.94 -16.94
CA TRP A 227 -2.20 5.16 -15.96
C TRP A 227 -1.32 4.69 -14.79
N GLY A 228 -0.01 4.93 -14.86
CA GLY A 228 0.92 4.73 -13.76
C GLY A 228 0.82 5.86 -12.73
N HIS A 229 1.12 5.55 -11.47
CA HIS A 229 1.03 6.51 -10.36
C HIS A 229 2.16 7.55 -10.35
N ASP A 230 3.29 7.29 -11.03
CA ASP A 230 4.42 8.23 -11.20
C ASP A 230 4.73 8.44 -12.70
N PHE A 231 3.75 8.87 -13.49
CA PHE A 231 3.95 9.12 -14.91
C PHE A 231 5.02 10.19 -15.15
N ARG A 232 6.00 9.90 -16.02
CA ARG A 232 7.06 10.83 -16.40
C ARG A 232 7.11 11.03 -17.92
N PRO A 233 6.93 12.28 -18.43
CA PRO A 233 6.90 12.53 -19.87
C PRO A 233 8.14 12.04 -20.62
N ASP A 234 9.33 12.21 -20.05
CA ASP A 234 10.60 11.81 -20.68
C ASP A 234 10.72 10.28 -20.87
N TYR A 235 9.95 9.45 -20.13
CA TYR A 235 9.89 8.00 -20.36
C TYR A 235 9.22 7.63 -21.69
N LYS A 236 8.32 8.46 -22.22
CA LYS A 236 7.71 8.21 -23.54
C LYS A 236 8.74 8.21 -24.67
N SER A 237 9.84 8.94 -24.49
CA SER A 237 10.93 9.02 -25.46
C SER A 237 11.78 7.75 -25.52
N LEU A 238 11.70 6.87 -24.51
CA LEU A 238 12.55 5.69 -24.40
C LEU A 238 12.27 4.63 -25.48
N GLY A 239 11.11 4.69 -26.16
CA GLY A 239 10.84 3.84 -27.33
C GLY A 239 11.87 4.01 -28.47
N ILE A 240 12.66 5.09 -28.48
CA ILE A 240 13.79 5.23 -29.41
C ILE A 240 14.86 4.13 -29.23
N LEU A 241 15.02 3.62 -28.00
CA LEU A 241 16.08 2.67 -27.66
C LEU A 241 15.91 1.35 -28.41
N LYS A 242 14.72 0.74 -28.41
CA LYS A 242 14.47 -0.50 -29.19
C LYS A 242 14.44 -0.26 -30.69
N ARG A 243 14.04 0.93 -31.15
CA ARG A 243 14.07 1.29 -32.59
C ARG A 243 15.50 1.40 -33.12
N GLN A 244 16.42 1.99 -32.35
CA GLN A 244 17.82 2.15 -32.75
C GLN A 244 18.70 0.96 -32.40
N PHE A 245 18.40 0.25 -31.31
CA PHE A 245 19.20 -0.86 -30.79
C PHE A 245 18.35 -2.15 -30.71
N PRO A 246 17.85 -2.68 -31.83
CA PRO A 246 16.89 -3.79 -31.83
C PRO A 246 17.46 -5.08 -31.23
N HIS A 247 18.77 -5.32 -31.38
CA HIS A 247 19.45 -6.51 -30.84
C HIS A 247 19.89 -6.36 -29.39
N ALA A 248 19.84 -5.15 -28.82
CA ALA A 248 20.10 -4.96 -27.40
C ALA A 248 18.87 -5.44 -26.62
N PRO A 249 18.99 -6.46 -25.76
CA PRO A 249 17.88 -6.92 -24.92
C PRO A 249 17.50 -5.84 -23.90
N LEU A 250 16.21 -5.68 -23.68
CA LEU A 250 15.62 -4.72 -22.75
C LEU A 250 14.98 -5.44 -21.56
N ILE A 251 15.36 -5.05 -20.35
CA ILE A 251 14.70 -5.43 -19.11
C ILE A 251 13.95 -4.24 -18.51
N GLY A 252 12.64 -4.34 -18.35
CA GLY A 252 11.81 -3.37 -17.64
C GLY A 252 11.52 -3.85 -16.23
N LEU A 253 11.74 -3.01 -15.22
CA LEU A 253 11.56 -3.37 -13.81
C LEU A 253 10.52 -2.46 -13.16
N THR A 254 9.65 -3.03 -12.32
CA THR A 254 8.71 -2.23 -11.52
C THR A 254 8.28 -2.99 -10.28
N ALA A 255 7.98 -2.26 -9.19
CA ALA A 255 7.32 -2.83 -8.03
C ALA A 255 5.81 -2.95 -8.20
N THR A 256 5.21 -1.99 -8.88
CA THR A 256 3.78 -1.68 -8.78
C THR A 256 3.24 -1.37 -10.17
N ALA A 257 2.85 -2.40 -10.91
CA ALA A 257 2.22 -2.24 -12.21
C ALA A 257 1.13 -3.28 -12.42
N THR A 258 -0.07 -2.81 -12.75
CA THR A 258 -1.17 -3.65 -13.22
C THR A 258 -0.89 -4.12 -14.64
N ASN A 259 -1.59 -5.16 -15.09
CA ASN A 259 -1.43 -5.69 -16.45
C ASN A 259 -1.72 -4.64 -17.53
N HIS A 260 -2.65 -3.71 -17.27
CA HIS A 260 -2.94 -2.60 -18.18
C HIS A 260 -1.75 -1.64 -18.32
N VAL A 261 -1.14 -1.23 -17.21
CA VAL A 261 0.04 -0.34 -17.18
C VAL A 261 1.23 -0.99 -17.90
N LEU A 262 1.44 -2.30 -17.70
CA LEU A 262 2.52 -3.03 -18.38
C LEU A 262 2.33 -3.10 -19.89
N LYS A 263 1.10 -3.36 -20.37
CA LYS A 263 0.80 -3.37 -21.81
C LYS A 263 1.02 -2.00 -22.45
N ASP A 264 0.61 -0.93 -21.79
CA ASP A 264 0.86 0.42 -22.27
C ASP A 264 2.38 0.72 -22.33
N ALA A 265 3.12 0.35 -21.28
CA ALA A 265 4.58 0.49 -21.28
C ALA A 265 5.26 -0.35 -22.39
N GLN A 266 4.78 -1.57 -22.68
CA GLN A 266 5.27 -2.39 -23.80
C GLN A 266 5.07 -1.68 -25.15
N ASN A 267 3.90 -1.05 -25.35
CA ASN A 267 3.60 -0.30 -26.56
C ASN A 267 4.50 0.93 -26.71
N ILE A 268 4.68 1.70 -25.63
CA ILE A 268 5.52 2.91 -25.60
C ILE A 268 6.99 2.57 -25.85
N LEU A 269 7.49 1.48 -25.26
CA LEU A 269 8.87 1.04 -25.46
C LEU A 269 9.09 0.25 -26.77
N HIS A 270 8.03 -0.02 -27.53
CA HIS A 270 8.04 -0.83 -28.74
C HIS A 270 8.60 -2.26 -28.54
N VAL A 271 8.20 -2.92 -27.44
CA VAL A 271 8.63 -4.28 -27.07
C VAL A 271 7.47 -5.27 -27.29
N GLN A 272 7.30 -5.77 -28.51
CA GLN A 272 6.12 -6.60 -28.86
C GLN A 272 6.19 -8.06 -28.38
N LYS A 273 7.40 -8.64 -28.24
CA LYS A 273 7.61 -10.04 -27.79
C LYS A 273 8.24 -10.09 -26.39
N CYS A 274 7.68 -9.31 -25.47
CA CYS A 274 8.18 -9.20 -24.10
C CYS A 274 7.72 -10.37 -23.23
N ILE A 275 8.66 -11.07 -22.59
CA ILE A 275 8.33 -12.01 -21.51
C ILE A 275 7.91 -11.18 -20.29
N THR A 276 6.86 -11.57 -19.57
CA THR A 276 6.45 -10.85 -18.34
C THR A 276 6.46 -11.83 -17.17
N PHE A 277 7.30 -11.56 -16.18
CA PHE A 277 7.35 -12.29 -14.92
C PHE A 277 6.82 -11.42 -13.80
N THR A 278 5.86 -11.96 -13.06
CA THR A 278 5.22 -11.27 -11.93
C THR A 278 5.40 -12.10 -10.68
N ALA A 279 6.17 -11.58 -9.72
CA ALA A 279 6.29 -12.16 -8.41
C ALA A 279 5.00 -11.89 -7.62
N SER A 280 4.59 -12.85 -6.81
CA SER A 280 3.52 -12.66 -5.85
C SER A 280 3.87 -11.49 -4.91
N PHE A 281 2.90 -10.63 -4.62
CA PHE A 281 3.07 -9.55 -3.66
C PHE A 281 3.07 -10.05 -2.21
N ASN A 282 2.65 -11.30 -1.99
CA ASN A 282 2.58 -11.87 -0.66
C ASN A 282 3.96 -11.97 0.01
N ARG A 283 4.05 -11.42 1.21
CA ARG A 283 5.14 -11.62 2.16
C ARG A 283 4.64 -12.51 3.30
N PRO A 284 4.98 -13.82 3.32
CA PRO A 284 4.43 -14.75 4.31
C PRO A 284 4.86 -14.43 5.74
N ASN A 285 5.96 -13.70 5.91
CA ASN A 285 6.51 -13.29 7.20
C ASN A 285 5.79 -12.07 7.83
N LEU A 286 4.93 -11.36 7.10
CA LEU A 286 4.24 -10.17 7.61
C LEU A 286 2.89 -10.49 8.28
N TYR A 287 2.68 -10.06 9.51
CA TYR A 287 1.38 -10.12 10.18
C TYR A 287 0.61 -8.81 9.96
N TYR A 288 -0.59 -8.87 9.38
CA TYR A 288 -1.41 -7.67 9.11
C TYR A 288 -2.52 -7.49 10.15
N GLU A 289 -2.62 -6.29 10.73
CA GLU A 289 -3.63 -5.95 11.74
C GLU A 289 -4.19 -4.53 11.50
N VAL A 290 -5.51 -4.38 11.59
CA VAL A 290 -6.16 -3.06 11.64
C VAL A 290 -6.73 -2.84 13.04
N ARG A 291 -6.34 -1.75 13.68
CA ARG A 291 -6.83 -1.31 14.99
C ARG A 291 -7.66 -0.05 14.86
N HIS A 292 -8.60 0.11 15.79
CA HIS A 292 -9.30 1.38 15.96
C HIS A 292 -8.32 2.43 16.52
N LYS A 293 -8.34 3.64 15.95
CA LYS A 293 -7.57 4.78 16.45
C LYS A 293 -8.31 5.43 17.62
N PRO A 294 -7.73 5.46 18.84
CA PRO A 294 -8.36 6.14 19.97
C PRO A 294 -8.63 7.62 19.64
N SER A 295 -9.79 8.13 20.07
CA SER A 295 -10.14 9.54 19.84
C SER A 295 -9.26 10.51 20.64
N ASN A 296 -8.72 10.05 21.78
CA ASN A 296 -7.77 10.79 22.59
C ASN A 296 -6.33 10.47 22.17
N ASN A 297 -5.54 11.50 21.90
CA ASN A 297 -4.13 11.35 21.55
C ASN A 297 -3.31 10.74 22.70
N GLU A 298 -3.64 11.02 23.96
CA GLU A 298 -2.92 10.42 25.10
C GLU A 298 -3.10 8.90 25.14
N ASP A 299 -4.35 8.42 24.99
CA ASP A 299 -4.66 6.99 24.94
C ASP A 299 -4.01 6.31 23.72
N PHE A 300 -3.96 7.02 22.58
CA PHE A 300 -3.29 6.54 21.37
C PHE A 300 -1.79 6.35 21.57
N ILE A 301 -1.12 7.35 22.16
CA ILE A 301 0.30 7.27 22.50
C ILE A 301 0.55 6.18 23.54
N GLU A 302 -0.32 6.05 24.55
CA GLU A 302 -0.20 5.01 25.57
C GLU A 302 -0.30 3.59 24.96
N ASP A 303 -1.22 3.36 24.02
CA ASP A 303 -1.32 2.07 23.30
C ASP A 303 -0.04 1.77 22.51
N ILE A 304 0.49 2.75 21.76
CA ILE A 304 1.76 2.60 21.03
C ILE A 304 2.90 2.25 22.00
N VAL A 305 3.03 2.98 23.11
CA VAL A 305 4.07 2.76 24.11
C VAL A 305 3.94 1.36 24.74
N LYS A 306 2.71 0.91 25.03
CA LYS A 306 2.44 -0.45 25.54
C LYS A 306 2.88 -1.52 24.54
N ILE A 307 2.63 -1.32 23.25
CA ILE A 307 3.05 -2.26 22.20
C ILE A 307 4.57 -2.31 22.10
N ILE A 308 5.23 -1.16 22.04
CA ILE A 308 6.69 -1.05 21.91
C ILE A 308 7.39 -1.67 23.13
N ASN A 309 6.95 -1.31 24.35
CA ASN A 309 7.56 -1.80 25.59
C ASN A 309 7.12 -3.22 25.98
N GLY A 310 6.09 -3.76 25.33
CA GLY A 310 5.60 -5.11 25.54
C GLY A 310 6.14 -6.07 24.48
N ARG A 311 5.49 -6.07 23.30
CA ARG A 311 5.78 -7.02 22.21
C ARG A 311 7.14 -6.78 21.56
N TYR A 312 7.62 -5.54 21.56
CA TYR A 312 8.86 -5.16 20.86
C TYR A 312 9.99 -4.74 21.79
N LYS A 313 9.89 -5.09 23.09
CA LYS A 313 10.88 -4.69 24.09
C LYS A 313 12.27 -5.22 23.74
N GLY A 314 13.25 -4.32 23.67
CA GLY A 314 14.64 -4.69 23.39
C GLY A 314 14.97 -4.98 21.93
N LEU A 315 13.99 -4.88 21.01
CA LEU A 315 14.22 -4.94 19.57
C LEU A 315 14.63 -3.54 19.10
N SER A 316 15.87 -3.37 18.64
CA SER A 316 16.41 -2.06 18.25
C SER A 316 15.69 -1.51 17.00
N GLY A 317 15.57 -0.17 16.90
CA GLY A 317 14.92 0.53 15.76
C GLY A 317 15.56 0.32 14.38
N LYS A 318 16.66 -0.45 14.27
CA LYS A 318 17.23 -0.90 13.00
C LYS A 318 16.63 -2.21 12.48
N GLN A 319 15.94 -2.98 13.35
CA GLN A 319 15.29 -4.25 13.01
C GLN A 319 13.78 -4.10 12.74
N TYR A 320 13.15 -3.00 13.16
CA TYR A 320 11.78 -2.68 12.78
C TYR A 320 11.63 -1.20 12.44
N LYS A 321 11.21 -0.92 11.21
CA LYS A 321 10.51 0.33 10.88
C LYS A 321 9.06 0.16 11.34
N THR A 322 8.71 0.53 12.57
CA THR A 322 7.28 0.74 12.91
C THR A 322 6.80 1.93 12.09
N VAL A 323 6.26 1.68 10.90
CA VAL A 323 5.61 2.72 10.10
C VAL A 323 4.11 2.52 10.22
N ILE A 324 3.45 3.51 10.80
CA ILE A 324 1.99 3.62 10.87
C ILE A 324 1.37 3.78 9.46
N VAL A 325 2.17 3.91 8.39
CA VAL A 325 1.69 4.27 7.03
C VAL A 325 2.39 3.60 5.82
N SER A 326 3.57 2.94 5.92
CA SER A 326 4.26 2.43 4.71
C SER A 326 4.76 0.98 4.81
N PHE A 327 4.04 0.05 4.18
CA PHE A 327 4.30 -1.40 4.21
C PHE A 327 5.55 -1.86 3.42
N ASN A 328 6.04 -1.06 2.46
CA ASN A 328 7.04 -1.49 1.47
C ASN A 328 8.49 -1.62 1.99
N GLU A 329 8.75 -1.28 3.25
CA GLU A 329 10.10 -1.27 3.82
C GLU A 329 10.32 -2.29 4.95
N LEU A 330 9.29 -3.08 5.29
CA LEU A 330 9.27 -3.99 6.44
C LEU A 330 9.74 -5.42 6.13
N GLY A 331 10.46 -6.03 7.08
CA GLY A 331 10.82 -7.45 7.09
C GLY A 331 11.70 -7.92 5.93
N ARG A 332 12.66 -7.11 5.46
CA ARG A 332 13.53 -7.44 4.30
C ARG A 332 14.50 -8.61 4.54
N ASP A 333 14.65 -9.03 5.79
CA ASP A 333 15.41 -10.17 6.26
C ASP A 333 14.59 -11.48 6.32
N ASP A 334 13.34 -11.44 5.84
CA ASP A 334 12.37 -12.54 5.84
C ASP A 334 12.01 -13.08 7.23
N GLN A 335 12.38 -12.34 8.29
CA GLN A 335 11.94 -12.61 9.65
C GLN A 335 10.52 -12.12 9.88
N LYS A 336 9.85 -12.71 10.87
CA LYS A 336 8.47 -12.35 11.21
C LYS A 336 8.40 -10.86 11.59
N ALA A 337 7.47 -10.14 10.99
CA ALA A 337 7.24 -8.73 11.31
C ALA A 337 5.76 -8.39 11.33
N ASP A 338 5.40 -7.40 12.14
CA ASP A 338 4.02 -6.98 12.35
C ASP A 338 3.76 -5.65 11.63
N CYS A 339 2.61 -5.56 10.95
CA CYS A 339 2.12 -4.40 10.23
C CYS A 339 0.78 -3.99 10.84
N ILE A 340 0.79 -2.93 11.67
CA ILE A 340 -0.38 -2.46 12.42
C ILE A 340 -0.83 -1.11 11.84
N LEU A 341 -2.07 -1.06 11.36
CA LEU A 341 -2.69 0.16 10.84
C LEU A 341 -3.75 0.67 11.82
N TYR A 342 -3.65 1.94 12.23
CA TYR A 342 -4.68 2.59 13.04
C TYR A 342 -5.67 3.33 12.15
N TYR A 343 -6.94 2.93 12.22
CA TYR A 343 -8.03 3.51 11.46
C TYR A 343 -8.87 4.42 12.35
N GLY A 344 -8.92 5.72 12.00
CA GLY A 344 -9.78 6.71 12.63
C GLY A 344 -10.79 7.29 11.64
N PHE A 345 -12.02 7.53 12.09
CA PHE A 345 -13.07 8.09 11.24
C PHE A 345 -12.72 9.47 10.69
N GLY A 346 -12.10 10.33 11.50
CA GLY A 346 -11.65 11.66 11.07
C GLY A 346 -10.58 11.65 9.97
N ASP A 347 -9.79 10.58 9.88
CA ASP A 347 -8.72 10.48 8.86
C ASP A 347 -9.30 10.34 7.44
N ILE A 348 -10.51 9.81 7.29
CA ILE A 348 -11.21 9.73 5.99
C ILE A 348 -11.31 11.14 5.39
N PHE A 349 -11.93 12.06 6.12
CA PHE A 349 -12.23 13.40 5.61
C PHE A 349 -10.98 14.26 5.48
N ARG A 350 -9.98 14.06 6.36
CA ARG A 350 -8.70 14.74 6.26
C ARG A 350 -7.96 14.37 4.97
N ILE A 351 -7.85 13.07 4.68
CA ILE A 351 -7.18 12.60 3.46
C ILE A 351 -8.02 12.95 2.23
N SER A 352 -9.35 12.81 2.29
CA SER A 352 -10.26 13.15 1.18
C SER A 352 -10.10 14.61 0.73
N SER A 353 -10.04 15.55 1.69
CA SER A 353 -9.76 16.96 1.40
C SER A 353 -8.39 17.22 0.77
N MET A 354 -7.37 16.40 1.07
CA MET A 354 -6.03 16.54 0.50
C MET A 354 -5.95 16.04 -0.94
N VAL A 355 -6.66 14.94 -1.26
CA VAL A 355 -6.61 14.28 -2.57
C VAL A 355 -7.72 14.75 -3.52
N VAL A 356 -8.48 15.79 -3.17
CA VAL A 356 -9.64 16.29 -3.95
C VAL A 356 -9.29 16.71 -5.38
N MET A 357 -8.05 17.11 -5.63
CA MET A 357 -7.56 17.51 -6.96
C MET A 357 -7.06 16.34 -7.79
N GLU A 358 -6.96 15.14 -7.22
CA GLU A 358 -6.56 13.94 -7.94
C GLU A 358 -7.78 13.23 -8.54
N ASN A 359 -7.74 12.94 -9.84
CA ASN A 359 -8.87 12.33 -10.58
C ASN A 359 -9.43 11.04 -9.94
N VAL A 360 -8.56 10.25 -9.31
CA VAL A 360 -8.90 8.95 -8.67
C VAL A 360 -8.56 8.93 -7.18
N GLY A 361 -8.30 10.10 -6.58
CA GLY A 361 -7.85 10.21 -5.19
C GLY A 361 -8.90 9.67 -4.20
N GLN A 362 -10.16 10.10 -4.36
CA GLN A 362 -11.26 9.68 -3.51
C GLN A 362 -11.58 8.19 -3.65
N GLU A 363 -11.54 7.65 -4.88
CA GLU A 363 -11.77 6.23 -5.14
C GLU A 363 -10.73 5.36 -4.41
N LYS A 364 -9.44 5.68 -4.55
CA LYS A 364 -8.35 4.98 -3.86
C LYS A 364 -8.45 5.08 -2.34
N LEU A 365 -8.86 6.24 -1.82
CA LEU A 365 -9.12 6.40 -0.39
C LEU A 365 -10.25 5.47 0.07
N TYR A 366 -11.35 5.40 -0.67
CA TYR A 366 -12.48 4.55 -0.32
C TYR A 366 -12.15 3.06 -0.38
N ASP A 367 -11.28 2.62 -1.30
CA ASP A 367 -10.70 1.28 -1.27
C ASP A 367 -9.95 0.99 0.03
N MET A 368 -9.14 1.95 0.49
CA MET A 368 -8.41 1.84 1.76
C MET A 368 -9.34 1.83 2.97
N VAL A 369 -10.40 2.65 2.98
CA VAL A 369 -11.43 2.64 4.04
C VAL A 369 -12.20 1.32 4.03
N SER A 370 -12.53 0.78 2.85
CA SER A 370 -13.16 -0.54 2.68
C SER A 370 -12.27 -1.66 3.23
N TYR A 371 -10.95 -1.59 3.00
CA TYR A 371 -9.98 -2.49 3.65
C TYR A 371 -10.07 -2.38 5.16
N CYS A 372 -10.05 -1.18 5.74
CA CYS A 372 -10.12 -0.98 7.19
C CYS A 372 -11.42 -1.51 7.81
N GLN A 373 -12.57 -1.28 7.16
CA GLN A 373 -13.88 -1.75 7.62
C GLN A 373 -14.09 -3.26 7.48
N ASN A 374 -13.31 -3.93 6.62
CA ASN A 374 -13.53 -5.35 6.38
C ASN A 374 -13.12 -6.20 7.59
N MET A 375 -14.09 -6.97 8.11
CA MET A 375 -13.93 -7.81 9.30
C MET A 375 -13.90 -9.31 9.00
N ASN A 376 -14.26 -9.73 7.79
CA ASN A 376 -14.51 -11.13 7.44
C ASN A 376 -13.50 -11.74 6.46
N LYS A 377 -12.96 -10.95 5.55
CA LYS A 377 -12.04 -11.43 4.52
C LYS A 377 -10.62 -11.37 5.06
N CYS A 378 -9.83 -12.37 4.72
CA CYS A 378 -8.40 -12.36 4.95
C CYS A 378 -7.77 -11.08 4.36
N ARG A 379 -6.93 -10.38 5.13
CA ARG A 379 -6.22 -9.16 4.67
C ARG A 379 -5.43 -9.39 3.37
N ARG A 380 -4.80 -10.55 3.22
CA ARG A 380 -4.06 -10.91 1.99
C ARG A 380 -4.96 -11.06 0.77
N VAL A 381 -6.18 -11.57 0.94
CA VAL A 381 -7.16 -11.65 -0.17
C VAL A 381 -7.56 -10.26 -0.63
N LEU A 382 -7.74 -9.32 0.31
CA LEU A 382 -8.07 -7.92 -0.02
C LEU A 382 -6.92 -7.24 -0.78
N ILE A 383 -5.67 -7.43 -0.32
CA ILE A 383 -4.47 -6.90 -0.97
C ILE A 383 -4.28 -7.53 -2.35
N ALA A 384 -4.39 -8.86 -2.46
CA ALA A 384 -4.23 -9.58 -3.73
C ALA A 384 -5.24 -9.10 -4.78
N ARG A 385 -6.50 -8.88 -4.38
CA ARG A 385 -7.53 -8.32 -5.27
C ARG A 385 -7.15 -6.93 -5.82
N HIS A 386 -6.52 -6.08 -5.02
CA HIS A 386 -6.07 -4.76 -5.46
C HIS A 386 -4.96 -4.84 -6.53
N PHE A 387 -4.14 -5.89 -6.50
CA PHE A 387 -3.06 -6.13 -7.47
C PHE A 387 -3.41 -7.12 -8.58
N ASP A 388 -4.70 -7.41 -8.78
CA ASP A 388 -5.19 -8.41 -9.75
C ASP A 388 -4.56 -9.83 -9.57
N GLU A 389 -4.14 -10.16 -8.33
CA GLU A 389 -3.56 -11.45 -7.98
C GLU A 389 -4.63 -12.40 -7.42
N VAL A 390 -4.56 -13.68 -7.81
CA VAL A 390 -5.42 -14.73 -7.26
C VAL A 390 -4.78 -15.30 -6.00
N TRP A 391 -5.42 -15.10 -4.85
CA TRP A 391 -4.93 -15.59 -3.55
C TRP A 391 -5.94 -16.46 -2.83
N GLU A 392 -5.50 -17.63 -2.36
CA GLU A 392 -6.34 -18.53 -1.56
C GLU A 392 -6.28 -18.18 -0.07
N PRO A 393 -7.43 -18.00 0.61
CA PRO A 393 -7.46 -17.67 2.04
C PRO A 393 -6.68 -18.65 2.93
N ALA A 394 -6.65 -19.94 2.56
CA ALA A 394 -5.94 -20.99 3.29
C ALA A 394 -4.43 -20.70 3.43
N ASN A 395 -3.83 -20.07 2.42
CA ASN A 395 -2.39 -19.77 2.40
C ASN A 395 -1.98 -18.64 3.35
N CYS A 396 -2.93 -17.98 4.01
CA CYS A 396 -2.61 -16.95 5.00
C CYS A 396 -1.96 -17.52 6.27
N ASN A 397 -2.24 -18.79 6.63
CA ASN A 397 -1.68 -19.44 7.81
C ASN A 397 -1.83 -18.61 9.11
N ARG A 398 -3.00 -17.98 9.31
CA ARG A 398 -3.28 -17.10 10.47
C ARG A 398 -2.28 -15.93 10.63
N MET A 399 -1.75 -15.39 9.53
CA MET A 399 -0.87 -14.22 9.52
C MET A 399 -1.62 -12.89 9.30
N CYS A 400 -2.90 -12.81 9.69
CA CYS A 400 -3.61 -11.54 9.79
C CYS A 400 -4.73 -11.61 10.83
N ASP A 401 -5.09 -10.45 11.37
CA ASP A 401 -6.15 -10.27 12.36
C ASP A 401 -7.46 -10.99 12.00
N ASN A 402 -7.98 -10.81 10.78
CA ASN A 402 -9.24 -11.42 10.35
C ASN A 402 -9.17 -12.95 10.28
N CYS A 403 -8.02 -13.53 9.91
CA CYS A 403 -7.82 -14.98 9.92
C CYS A 403 -7.61 -15.55 11.34
N CYS A 404 -7.26 -14.71 12.31
CA CYS A 404 -7.12 -15.09 13.71
C CYS A 404 -8.42 -14.97 14.52
N ARG A 405 -9.46 -14.32 13.98
CA ARG A 405 -10.73 -14.14 14.68
C ARG A 405 -11.50 -15.45 14.77
N GLU A 406 -12.00 -15.73 15.98
CA GLU A 406 -12.84 -16.90 16.27
C GLU A 406 -14.34 -16.56 16.38
N ASN A 407 -14.68 -15.27 16.43
CA ASN A 407 -16.06 -14.81 16.58
C ASN A 407 -16.87 -14.98 15.29
N SER A 408 -18.11 -15.46 15.41
CA SER A 408 -19.08 -15.44 14.33
C SER A 408 -19.44 -14.00 13.96
N LEU A 409 -19.52 -13.74 12.65
CA LEU A 409 -19.97 -12.48 12.09
C LEU A 409 -21.42 -12.63 11.63
N GLU A 410 -22.27 -11.69 12.05
CA GLU A 410 -23.67 -11.63 11.64
C GLU A 410 -23.91 -10.40 10.76
N LYS A 411 -24.90 -10.50 9.88
CA LYS A 411 -25.36 -9.34 9.10
C LYS A 411 -26.37 -8.58 9.94
N LYS A 412 -26.04 -7.34 10.30
CA LYS A 412 -26.93 -6.41 11.00
C LYS A 412 -27.60 -5.50 10.00
N ASP A 413 -28.92 -5.41 10.06
CA ASP A 413 -29.71 -4.43 9.33
C ASP A 413 -29.48 -3.03 9.93
N ILE A 414 -29.11 -2.07 9.07
CA ILE A 414 -28.87 -0.67 9.40
C ILE A 414 -29.74 0.28 8.56
N THR A 415 -30.76 -0.22 7.88
CA THR A 415 -31.64 0.55 7.00
C THR A 415 -32.31 1.71 7.74
N GLY A 416 -32.82 1.44 8.96
CA GLY A 416 -33.42 2.48 9.81
C GLY A 416 -32.46 3.62 10.13
N TYR A 417 -31.19 3.29 10.43
CA TYR A 417 -30.16 4.29 10.70
C TYR A 417 -29.85 5.16 9.48
N CYS A 418 -29.89 4.58 8.27
CA CYS A 418 -29.71 5.36 7.05
C CYS A 418 -30.86 6.35 6.84
N ARG A 419 -32.11 5.91 7.06
CA ARG A 419 -33.29 6.79 6.96
C ARG A 419 -33.22 7.93 7.97
N ASP A 420 -32.80 7.65 9.20
CA ASP A 420 -32.63 8.66 10.25
C ASP A 420 -31.59 9.72 9.86
N LEU A 421 -30.43 9.30 9.32
CA LEU A 421 -29.37 10.22 8.89
C LEU A 421 -29.80 11.09 7.71
N ILE A 422 -30.55 10.52 6.75
CA ILE A 422 -31.09 11.28 5.62
C ILE A 422 -32.06 12.35 6.09
N LYS A 423 -32.98 12.05 7.02
CA LYS A 423 -33.89 13.05 7.60
C LYS A 423 -33.13 14.23 8.24
N ILE A 424 -32.03 13.95 8.94
CA ILE A 424 -31.18 15.00 9.53
C ILE A 424 -30.55 15.87 8.45
N LEU A 425 -30.06 15.27 7.36
CA LEU A 425 -29.45 15.98 6.24
C LEU A 425 -30.49 16.83 5.48
N GLU A 426 -31.68 16.30 5.22
CA GLU A 426 -32.80 17.03 4.59
C GLU A 426 -33.22 18.24 5.42
N GLN A 427 -33.36 18.09 6.73
CA GLN A 427 -33.67 19.21 7.62
C GLN A 427 -32.57 20.28 7.57
N ALA A 428 -31.30 19.89 7.58
CA ALA A 428 -30.19 20.83 7.49
C ALA A 428 -30.16 21.58 6.16
N GLU A 429 -30.44 20.89 5.05
CA GLU A 429 -30.53 21.48 3.72
C GLU A 429 -31.70 22.49 3.61
N ASN A 430 -32.87 22.14 4.14
CA ASN A 430 -34.02 23.05 4.24
C ASN A 430 -33.73 24.32 5.06
N MET A 431 -32.78 24.24 6.00
CA MET A 431 -32.31 25.37 6.80
C MET A 431 -31.09 26.08 6.19
N SER A 432 -30.63 25.68 5.01
CA SER A 432 -29.38 26.16 4.40
C SER A 432 -28.13 25.98 5.28
N GLU A 433 -28.11 24.93 6.10
CA GLU A 433 -27.02 24.58 7.01
C GLU A 433 -26.18 23.43 6.44
N LYS A 434 -24.85 23.59 6.43
CA LYS A 434 -23.92 22.52 6.02
C LYS A 434 -23.46 21.69 7.22
N LEU A 435 -23.57 20.37 7.12
CA LEU A 435 -23.18 19.43 8.18
C LEU A 435 -21.82 18.80 7.92
N THR A 436 -20.88 19.05 8.82
CA THR A 436 -19.64 18.27 8.87
C THR A 436 -19.93 16.88 9.45
N PRO A 437 -19.08 15.87 9.21
CA PRO A 437 -19.26 14.54 9.78
C PRO A 437 -19.45 14.54 11.30
N LEU A 438 -18.69 15.40 12.01
CA LEU A 438 -18.82 15.57 13.44
C LEU A 438 -20.19 16.12 13.85
N LYS A 439 -20.68 17.17 13.16
CA LYS A 439 -22.01 17.74 13.43
C LYS A 439 -23.13 16.72 13.17
N LEU A 440 -22.98 15.89 12.14
CA LEU A 440 -23.95 14.83 11.82
C LEU A 440 -24.00 13.77 12.94
N ILE A 441 -22.84 13.30 13.41
CA ILE A 441 -22.76 12.35 14.54
C ILE A 441 -23.37 12.94 15.80
N ASP A 442 -23.06 14.20 16.11
CA ASP A 442 -23.58 14.87 17.30
C ASP A 442 -25.11 14.99 17.23
N ALA A 443 -25.66 15.44 16.10
CA ALA A 443 -27.10 15.54 15.88
C ALA A 443 -27.79 14.17 16.00
N TRP A 444 -27.22 13.14 15.37
CA TRP A 444 -27.75 11.77 15.44
C TRP A 444 -27.68 11.17 16.84
N SER A 445 -26.67 11.56 17.64
CA SER A 445 -26.52 11.17 19.04
C SER A 445 -27.42 11.98 20.00
N GLY A 446 -28.27 12.88 19.49
CA GLY A 446 -29.10 13.78 20.29
C GLY A 446 -28.34 14.93 20.97
N LYS A 447 -27.05 15.11 20.62
CA LYS A 447 -26.15 16.16 21.11
C LYS A 447 -26.06 17.31 20.09
N GLY A 448 -25.13 18.23 20.29
CA GLY A 448 -24.89 19.36 19.38
C GLY A 448 -26.00 20.42 19.42
N LEU A 449 -26.11 21.17 18.33
CA LEU A 449 -27.07 22.27 18.21
C LEU A 449 -28.50 21.74 18.14
N SER A 450 -29.37 22.24 19.02
CA SER A 450 -30.76 21.80 19.12
C SER A 450 -31.53 21.93 17.81
N LYS A 451 -31.26 22.97 17.03
CA LYS A 451 -31.87 23.25 15.73
C LYS A 451 -31.58 22.21 14.64
N LEU A 452 -30.51 21.41 14.80
CA LEU A 452 -30.11 20.37 13.85
C LEU A 452 -30.66 18.98 14.23
N ARG A 453 -31.39 18.87 15.35
CA ARG A 453 -31.99 17.62 15.80
C ARG A 453 -33.37 17.46 15.17
N VAL A 454 -33.69 16.25 14.73
CA VAL A 454 -34.99 15.86 14.17
C VAL A 454 -35.78 15.15 15.25
N ALA A 455 -37.00 15.60 15.55
CA ALA A 455 -37.82 15.06 16.65
C ALA A 455 -38.20 13.57 16.45
N GLU A 456 -38.34 13.13 15.20
CA GLU A 456 -38.67 11.75 14.84
C GLU A 456 -37.50 10.78 14.96
N VAL A 457 -36.26 11.29 15.04
CA VAL A 457 -35.06 10.46 15.07
C VAL A 457 -34.72 10.14 16.51
N THR A 458 -34.78 8.85 16.85
CA THR A 458 -34.39 8.36 18.18
C THR A 458 -32.88 8.10 18.22
N PRO A 459 -32.12 8.73 19.13
CA PRO A 459 -30.68 8.50 19.23
C PRO A 459 -30.32 7.03 19.45
N PRO A 460 -29.44 6.43 18.62
CA PRO A 460 -29.04 5.04 18.78
C PRO A 460 -28.26 4.82 20.08
N LYS A 461 -28.54 3.73 20.79
CA LYS A 461 -27.78 3.28 21.97
C LYS A 461 -26.55 2.48 21.56
N LEU A 462 -25.66 3.08 20.77
CA LEU A 462 -24.42 2.47 20.28
C LEU A 462 -23.21 3.30 20.72
N PRO A 463 -22.03 2.69 20.93
CA PRO A 463 -20.81 3.44 21.15
C PRO A 463 -20.49 4.30 19.91
N ARG A 464 -19.79 5.41 20.13
CA ARG A 464 -19.44 6.37 19.07
C ARG A 464 -18.72 5.69 17.88
N GLU A 465 -17.84 4.75 18.16
CA GLU A 465 -17.10 3.97 17.15
C GLU A 465 -18.03 3.22 16.20
N GLU A 466 -19.14 2.67 16.70
CA GLU A 466 -20.14 1.99 15.88
C GLU A 466 -20.95 2.98 15.04
N LEU A 467 -21.24 4.19 15.55
CA LEU A 467 -21.89 5.25 14.78
C LEU A 467 -21.01 5.70 13.62
N GLU A 468 -19.73 5.95 13.90
CA GLU A 468 -18.71 6.32 12.92
C GLU A 468 -18.56 5.23 11.83
N ARG A 469 -18.53 3.96 12.24
CA ARG A 469 -18.48 2.81 11.33
C ARG A 469 -19.70 2.73 10.42
N ILE A 470 -20.91 2.98 10.93
CA ILE A 470 -22.15 3.00 10.14
C ILE A 470 -22.10 4.14 9.11
N ILE A 471 -21.73 5.36 9.51
CA ILE A 471 -21.66 6.49 8.58
C ILE A 471 -20.62 6.24 7.49
N ALA A 472 -19.44 5.76 7.84
CA ALA A 472 -18.40 5.45 6.86
C ALA A 472 -18.85 4.31 5.92
N HIS A 473 -19.63 3.32 6.40
CA HIS A 473 -20.20 2.29 5.54
C HIS A 473 -21.22 2.88 4.54
N LEU A 474 -22.11 3.76 5.00
CA LEU A 474 -23.09 4.43 4.14
C LEU A 474 -22.44 5.35 3.11
N LEU A 475 -21.31 5.97 3.47
CA LEU A 475 -20.46 6.74 2.55
C LEU A 475 -19.84 5.83 1.48
N LEU A 476 -19.23 4.72 1.87
CA LEU A 476 -18.66 3.74 0.92
C LEU A 476 -19.71 3.17 -0.04
N GLN A 477 -20.94 2.97 0.45
CA GLN A 477 -22.05 2.45 -0.35
C GLN A 477 -22.76 3.53 -1.17
N GLN A 478 -22.35 4.81 -1.09
CA GLN A 478 -22.93 5.94 -1.83
C GLN A 478 -24.38 6.29 -1.44
N TYR A 479 -24.83 5.91 -0.24
CA TYR A 479 -26.06 6.48 0.35
C TYR A 479 -25.81 7.88 0.91
N LEU A 480 -24.57 8.14 1.32
CA LEU A 480 -24.05 9.45 1.66
C LEU A 480 -22.94 9.80 0.66
N ARG A 481 -22.67 11.09 0.47
CA ARG A 481 -21.53 11.59 -0.31
C ARG A 481 -20.87 12.77 0.38
N GLU A 482 -19.62 13.02 0.01
CA GLU A 482 -18.89 14.22 0.44
C GLU A 482 -19.23 15.43 -0.45
N ASP A 483 -19.28 16.61 0.15
CA ASP A 483 -19.44 17.91 -0.49
C ASP A 483 -18.30 18.82 -0.02
N PHE A 484 -17.42 19.21 -0.95
CA PHE A 484 -16.23 19.99 -0.61
C PHE A 484 -16.53 21.49 -0.66
N SER A 485 -15.99 22.22 0.31
CA SER A 485 -15.99 23.68 0.30
C SER A 485 -14.56 24.19 0.38
N PHE A 486 -14.19 25.02 -0.59
CA PHE A 486 -12.90 25.70 -0.63
C PHE A 486 -12.99 27.00 0.18
N THR A 487 -12.21 27.09 1.24
CA THR A 487 -12.03 28.31 2.03
C THR A 487 -10.65 28.90 1.73
N ALA A 488 -10.35 30.10 2.23
CA ALA A 488 -9.07 30.76 1.99
C ALA A 488 -7.84 29.93 2.41
N PHE A 489 -7.98 28.98 3.35
CA PHE A 489 -6.86 28.24 3.94
C PHE A 489 -7.02 26.72 3.94
N ALA A 490 -8.22 26.20 3.65
CA ALA A 490 -8.49 24.77 3.74
C ALA A 490 -9.65 24.33 2.84
N THR A 491 -9.57 23.09 2.38
CA THR A 491 -10.70 22.35 1.81
C THR A 491 -11.40 21.59 2.93
N ILE A 492 -12.68 21.88 3.14
CA ILE A 492 -13.49 21.23 4.19
C ILE A 492 -14.46 20.26 3.53
N SER A 493 -14.58 19.05 4.08
CA SER A 493 -15.55 18.04 3.66
C SER A 493 -16.82 18.12 4.52
N TYR A 494 -17.97 18.23 3.85
CA TYR A 494 -19.31 18.12 4.40
C TYR A 494 -19.98 16.83 3.93
N LEU A 495 -21.02 16.38 4.61
CA LEU A 495 -21.81 15.23 4.16
C LEU A 495 -23.12 15.70 3.56
N LYS A 496 -23.52 15.06 2.46
CA LYS A 496 -24.81 15.22 1.79
C LYS A 496 -25.43 13.87 1.46
N ILE A 497 -26.70 13.91 1.10
CA ILE A 497 -27.43 12.76 0.56
C ILE A 497 -26.72 12.28 -0.72
N GLY A 498 -26.42 10.99 -0.77
CA GLY A 498 -25.74 10.34 -1.89
C GLY A 498 -26.71 9.81 -2.95
N PRO A 499 -26.21 9.40 -4.12
CA PRO A 499 -27.03 8.98 -5.25
C PRO A 499 -27.89 7.73 -4.95
N LYS A 500 -27.43 6.82 -4.09
CA LYS A 500 -28.20 5.61 -3.75
C LYS A 500 -29.29 5.84 -2.71
N ALA A 501 -29.43 7.04 -2.17
CA ALA A 501 -30.47 7.34 -1.19
C ALA A 501 -31.89 7.14 -1.75
N GLY A 502 -32.10 7.36 -3.06
CA GLY A 502 -33.39 7.13 -3.72
C GLY A 502 -33.90 5.69 -3.60
N LEU A 503 -33.00 4.70 -3.47
CA LEU A 503 -33.38 3.29 -3.28
C LEU A 503 -34.17 3.04 -1.99
N LEU A 504 -34.05 3.93 -0.99
CA LEU A 504 -34.77 3.83 0.28
C LEU A 504 -36.26 4.18 0.18
N GLN A 505 -36.70 4.73 -0.95
CA GLN A 505 -38.13 4.91 -1.25
C GLN A 505 -38.84 3.55 -1.35
N ASN A 506 -38.12 2.50 -1.76
CA ASN A 506 -38.62 1.14 -1.72
C ASN A 506 -38.54 0.60 -0.28
N GLU A 507 -39.69 0.31 0.33
CA GLU A 507 -39.75 -0.21 1.70
C GLU A 507 -39.08 -1.57 1.87
N ALA A 508 -38.94 -2.36 0.80
CA ALA A 508 -38.27 -3.66 0.80
C ALA A 508 -36.73 -3.57 0.69
N HIS A 509 -36.18 -2.37 0.49
CA HIS A 509 -34.74 -2.18 0.36
C HIS A 509 -34.04 -2.32 1.72
N ILE A 510 -33.02 -3.19 1.81
CA ILE A 510 -32.32 -3.51 3.05
C ILE A 510 -30.82 -3.21 2.91
N ILE A 511 -30.29 -2.43 3.85
CA ILE A 511 -28.87 -2.14 3.99
C ILE A 511 -28.31 -2.97 5.15
N THR A 512 -27.33 -3.82 4.86
CA THR A 512 -26.70 -4.67 5.88
C THR A 512 -25.23 -4.35 6.06
N ILE A 513 -24.78 -4.32 7.32
CA ILE A 513 -23.36 -4.24 7.69
C ILE A 513 -22.97 -5.49 8.48
N GLN A 514 -21.72 -5.93 8.37
CA GLN A 514 -21.22 -7.03 9.21
C GLN A 514 -20.98 -6.54 10.63
N GLY A 515 -21.50 -7.27 11.62
CA GLY A 515 -21.31 -7.04 13.05
C GLY A 515 -20.71 -8.25 13.74
N THR A 516 -20.09 -8.03 14.89
CA THR A 516 -19.59 -9.09 15.78
C THR A 516 -20.65 -9.46 16.81
N THR A 517 -20.89 -10.76 17.01
CA THR A 517 -21.65 -11.24 18.17
C THR A 517 -20.72 -11.39 19.36
N ASN A 518 -20.94 -10.63 20.43
CA ASN A 518 -20.38 -10.99 21.73
C ASN A 518 -21.16 -12.19 22.27
N LYS A 519 -20.70 -13.42 22.02
CA LYS A 519 -20.96 -14.48 22.99
C LYS A 519 -20.25 -14.05 24.26
N LYS A 520 -21.01 -13.75 25.33
CA LYS A 520 -20.46 -13.45 26.66
C LYS A 520 -19.38 -14.50 26.94
N SER A 521 -18.12 -14.05 27.01
CA SER A 521 -17.04 -14.91 27.46
C SER A 521 -17.34 -15.29 28.91
N VAL A 522 -17.70 -16.54 29.12
CA VAL A 522 -17.61 -17.15 30.44
C VAL A 522 -16.14 -17.07 30.80
N TYR A 523 -15.82 -16.25 31.80
CA TYR A 523 -14.48 -16.19 32.37
C TYR A 523 -14.04 -17.61 32.74
N ARG A 524 -13.07 -18.14 31.99
CA ARG A 524 -12.34 -19.35 32.37
C ARG A 524 -11.44 -18.94 33.54
N ASN A 525 -11.84 -19.30 34.76
CA ASN A 525 -10.96 -19.25 35.92
C ASN A 525 -9.69 -20.05 35.60
N LYS A 526 -8.53 -19.48 35.97
CA LYS A 526 -7.21 -20.10 35.87
C LYS A 526 -7.21 -21.51 36.51
N PRO A 527 -6.51 -22.49 35.94
CA PRO A 527 -6.12 -23.68 36.68
C PRO A 527 -5.06 -23.31 37.72
N SER A 528 -5.27 -23.78 38.95
CA SER A 528 -4.30 -23.75 40.04
C SER A 528 -3.16 -24.73 39.73
N GLU A 529 -1.95 -24.22 39.56
CA GLU A 529 -0.74 -25.04 39.62
C GLU A 529 -0.38 -25.28 41.08
N SER A 530 -0.48 -26.56 41.45
CA SER A 530 0.12 -27.17 42.63
C SER A 530 1.64 -27.19 42.49
N SER A 531 2.35 -26.51 43.38
CA SER A 531 3.78 -26.76 43.62
C SER A 531 3.96 -27.44 44.97
N ASN A 532 4.44 -28.69 44.92
CA ASN A 532 5.02 -29.40 46.04
C ASN A 532 6.32 -28.70 46.46
N SER A 533 6.45 -28.43 47.76
CA SER A 533 7.74 -28.38 48.43
C SER A 533 7.52 -28.72 49.91
N GLU A 534 7.96 -29.93 50.29
CA GLU A 534 8.14 -30.37 51.67
C GLU A 534 9.40 -29.74 52.30
N GLY A 535 9.36 -29.60 53.62
CA GLY A 535 10.49 -29.23 54.49
C GLY A 535 10.54 -27.72 54.77
N SER A 536 10.50 -27.21 56.00
CA SER A 536 10.81 -27.81 57.31
C SER A 536 10.18 -26.95 58.42
N SER A 537 9.80 -27.64 59.49
CA SER A 537 9.28 -27.18 60.77
C SER A 537 10.19 -26.21 61.54
N GLU A 538 9.59 -25.22 62.21
CA GLU A 538 9.55 -25.09 63.70
C GLU A 538 9.23 -23.65 64.17
N ASN A 539 8.31 -23.59 65.16
CA ASN A 539 8.20 -22.64 66.29
C ASN A 539 8.00 -21.13 66.00
N ALA A 540 7.17 -20.36 66.71
CA ALA A 540 6.22 -20.58 67.80
C ALA A 540 5.38 -19.27 67.95
N GLN A 541 4.19 -19.38 68.55
CA GLN A 541 3.58 -18.44 69.53
C GLN A 541 3.67 -16.91 69.25
N THR A 542 2.61 -16.08 69.27
CA THR A 542 1.50 -15.99 70.22
C THR A 542 0.51 -14.92 69.74
N VAL A 543 -0.75 -15.13 70.08
CA VAL A 543 -1.99 -14.36 69.93
C VAL A 543 -2.07 -13.36 71.13
N PRO A 544 -3.01 -12.38 71.29
CA PRO A 544 -3.66 -11.38 70.41
C PRO A 544 -3.89 -9.97 71.10
N LYS A 545 -4.80 -9.15 70.50
CA LYS A 545 -5.78 -8.22 71.14
C LYS A 545 -5.23 -6.85 71.61
N THR A 546 -5.93 -5.70 71.60
CA THR A 546 -7.23 -5.19 71.11
C THR A 546 -7.27 -3.69 71.44
N THR A 547 -8.14 -2.90 70.76
CA THR A 547 -8.89 -1.70 71.26
C THR A 547 -8.04 -0.46 71.65
N GLN A 548 -8.45 0.81 71.61
CA GLN A 548 -9.70 1.56 71.40
C GLN A 548 -9.26 3.05 71.29
N ASP A 549 -9.76 3.83 70.34
CA ASP A 549 -10.79 4.90 70.48
C ASP A 549 -10.30 6.34 70.68
N SER A 550 -10.81 7.19 69.77
CA SER A 550 -11.30 8.58 69.92
C SER A 550 -10.39 9.78 70.29
N ALA A 551 -10.27 10.66 69.28
CA ALA A 551 -10.63 12.10 69.25
C ALA A 551 -9.78 13.16 69.98
N VAL A 552 -9.49 14.28 69.28
CA VAL A 552 -10.00 15.65 69.58
C VAL A 552 -9.14 16.79 68.95
N LYS A 553 -9.83 17.67 68.20
CA LYS A 553 -9.67 19.13 67.91
C LYS A 553 -8.48 19.74 67.13
N LYS A 554 -8.86 20.59 66.16
CA LYS A 554 -8.13 21.70 65.51
C LYS A 554 -7.87 22.89 66.47
N PRO A 555 -7.00 23.86 66.10
CA PRO A 555 -7.56 25.14 65.60
C PRO A 555 -6.77 25.88 64.48
N GLN A 556 -7.57 26.69 63.77
CA GLN A 556 -7.41 27.93 62.95
C GLN A 556 -6.06 28.57 62.52
N GLU A 557 -6.03 28.87 61.20
CA GLU A 557 -5.70 30.13 60.46
C GLU A 557 -4.67 31.17 60.95
N ARG A 558 -3.81 31.62 60.00
CA ARG A 558 -3.54 33.04 59.67
C ARG A 558 -2.95 33.22 58.25
N LYS A 559 -3.44 34.25 57.55
CA LYS A 559 -3.05 34.73 56.19
C LYS A 559 -2.02 35.88 56.23
N ARG A 560 -1.35 36.10 55.07
CA ARG A 560 -0.64 37.30 54.50
C ARG A 560 0.82 36.95 54.14
N GLN A 561 1.49 37.41 53.07
CA GLN A 561 1.28 38.47 52.07
C GLN A 561 2.28 38.27 50.89
N ASN A 562 2.00 38.88 49.73
CA ASN A 562 2.83 38.98 48.52
C ASN A 562 4.25 39.57 48.71
N CYS A 563 5.22 39.15 47.89
CA CYS A 563 5.98 40.02 46.96
C CYS A 563 6.89 39.18 46.04
N GLY A 564 6.97 39.55 44.75
CA GLY A 564 7.87 38.92 43.78
C GLY A 564 9.20 39.65 43.63
N THR A 565 10.22 38.95 43.12
CA THR A 565 11.40 39.54 42.47
C THR A 565 12.02 38.59 41.45
N ASN A 566 12.36 39.17 40.30
CA ASN A 566 13.15 38.61 39.21
C ASN A 566 14.52 38.11 39.67
N LEU A 567 14.93 36.92 39.22
CA LEU A 567 16.34 36.56 39.06
C LEU A 567 16.54 35.73 37.78
N LYS A 568 17.12 36.38 36.77
CA LYS A 568 17.74 35.76 35.60
C LYS A 568 18.97 34.96 36.06
N ALA A 569 19.06 33.68 35.73
CA ALA A 569 20.32 32.95 35.77
C ALA A 569 20.41 31.87 34.66
N LYS A 570 21.20 32.21 33.64
CA LYS A 570 22.09 31.38 32.81
C LYS A 570 21.64 29.98 32.36
N LYS A 571 21.43 29.88 31.04
CA LYS A 571 21.60 28.67 30.21
C LYS A 571 22.98 28.03 30.43
N PRO A 572 23.07 26.69 30.57
CA PRO A 572 24.18 25.91 30.05
C PRO A 572 23.86 25.47 28.62
N LYS A 573 24.76 25.76 27.69
CA LYS A 573 24.84 25.09 26.39
C LYS A 573 25.24 23.63 26.65
N LEU A 574 24.47 22.68 26.14
CA LEU A 574 24.92 21.30 25.94
C LEU A 574 24.96 21.04 24.43
N GLN A 575 26.16 20.66 23.99
CA GLN A 575 26.51 20.30 22.63
C GLN A 575 25.82 19.02 22.19
N ALA A 576 25.73 18.89 20.86
CA ALA A 576 25.21 17.77 20.10
C ALA A 576 25.69 16.40 20.60
N GLY A 577 24.73 15.52 20.87
CA GLY A 577 24.88 14.07 20.86
C GLY A 577 23.68 13.51 20.11
N GLY A 578 23.92 12.95 18.92
CA GLY A 578 22.89 12.37 18.07
C GLY A 578 22.19 11.21 18.76
N GLY A 579 20.87 11.24 18.77
CA GLY A 579 20.01 10.16 19.25
C GLY A 579 18.68 10.24 18.50
N ASP A 580 18.38 9.19 17.75
CA ASP A 580 17.18 9.00 16.96
C ASP A 580 15.91 9.30 17.78
N GLN A 581 15.21 10.38 17.42
CA GLN A 581 13.83 10.60 17.85
C GLN A 581 12.89 9.92 16.85
N PRO A 582 11.80 9.27 17.32
CA PRO A 582 10.77 8.74 16.43
C PRO A 582 10.12 9.91 15.67
N VAL A 583 10.22 9.87 14.35
CA VAL A 583 9.51 10.80 13.46
C VAL A 583 8.04 10.37 13.42
N VAL A 584 7.22 11.08 14.17
CA VAL A 584 5.76 11.11 13.98
C VAL A 584 5.52 12.06 12.82
N LEU A 585 5.09 11.54 11.67
CA LEU A 585 4.58 12.38 10.59
C LEU A 585 3.10 12.65 10.90
N ASP A 586 2.77 13.94 11.08
CA ASP A 586 1.39 14.45 11.22
C ASP A 586 0.53 14.18 9.98
#